data_AF-A0A0F9EVI9-F1
#
_entry.id   AF-A0A0F9EVI9-F1
#
_cell.length_a   1.000
_cell.length_b   1.000
_cell.length_c   1.000
_cell.angle_alpha   90.00
_cell.angle_beta   90.00
_cell.angle_gamma   90.00
#
_symmetry.space_group_name_H-M   'P 1'
#
loop_
_entity.id
_entity.type
_entity.pdbx_description
1 polymer ?
#
loop_
_entity_poly.entity_id
_entity_poly.type
_entity_poly.pdbx_seq_one_letter_code
_entity_poly.pdbx_strand_id
1 'polypeptide(L)'
;MPIKKEISDKQQSFVDHYCTDANHNQGLAYRMAGYCHLGADAHASRLVRKGSIKEAIFKKQAELRAESGFTVEDVHKLYERAYNKAEEKAQTGSMVGAATGIARLYGMDRDAGTKQEQTIIIIGPKQAIASQPVASDKLLEGD
;
A
#
# COMPACT_ATOMS: atom_id res chain seq x y z
N MET A 1 24.69 -26.09 22.48
CA MET A 1 24.10 -24.76 22.17
C MET A 1 24.44 -24.42 20.73
N PRO A 2 23.48 -24.23 19.82
CA PRO A 2 23.81 -23.88 18.44
C PRO A 2 24.36 -22.45 18.39
N ILE A 3 25.54 -22.30 17.78
CA ILE A 3 26.21 -21.01 17.56
C ILE A 3 25.30 -20.16 16.66
N LYS A 4 24.82 -19.02 17.20
CA LYS A 4 23.99 -18.07 16.46
C LYS A 4 24.86 -17.49 15.34
N LYS A 5 24.66 -17.98 14.10
CA LYS A 5 25.44 -17.53 12.96
C LYS A 5 25.00 -16.11 12.61
N GLU A 6 25.84 -15.14 12.96
CA GLU A 6 25.64 -13.74 12.59
C GLU A 6 25.60 -13.60 11.06
N ILE A 7 24.68 -12.75 10.59
CA ILE A 7 24.52 -12.45 9.17
C ILE A 7 25.65 -11.51 8.72
N SER A 8 26.14 -11.68 7.50
CA SER A 8 27.20 -10.82 6.96
C SER A 8 26.71 -9.39 6.73
N ASP A 9 27.60 -8.39 6.67
CA ASP A 9 27.27 -7.00 6.37
C ASP A 9 26.39 -6.82 5.13
N LYS A 10 26.66 -7.61 4.08
CA LYS A 10 25.88 -7.56 2.83
C LYS A 10 24.45 -8.09 3.01
N GLN A 11 24.28 -9.06 3.89
CA GLN A 11 22.97 -9.59 4.26
C GLN A 11 22.24 -8.62 5.18
N GLN A 12 22.96 -7.92 6.07
CA GLN A 12 22.40 -6.87 6.89
C GLN A 12 21.89 -5.71 6.03
N SER A 13 22.69 -5.23 5.07
CA SER A 13 22.27 -4.22 4.09
C SER A 13 21.05 -4.65 3.28
N PHE A 14 20.96 -5.93 2.90
CA PHE A 14 19.76 -6.48 2.29
C PHE A 14 18.53 -6.38 3.21
N VAL A 15 18.67 -6.75 4.48
CA VAL A 15 17.58 -6.66 5.47
C VAL A 15 17.13 -5.22 5.66
N ASP A 16 18.06 -4.28 5.75
CA ASP A 16 17.76 -2.85 5.93
C ASP A 16 16.93 -2.32 4.75
N HIS A 17 17.44 -2.45 3.51
CA HIS A 17 16.70 -2.01 2.32
C HIS A 17 15.38 -2.76 2.13
N TYR A 18 15.31 -4.04 2.52
CA TYR A 18 14.07 -4.81 2.44
C TYR A 18 12.97 -4.28 3.36
N CYS A 19 13.36 -3.76 4.53
CA CYS A 19 12.44 -3.27 5.54
C CYS A 19 12.12 -1.77 5.42
N THR A 20 12.94 -0.99 4.71
CA THR A 20 12.75 0.46 4.54
C THR A 20 12.42 0.84 3.09
N ASP A 21 13.39 0.76 2.20
CA ASP A 21 13.33 1.46 0.90
C ASP A 21 12.62 0.65 -0.19
N ALA A 22 12.69 -0.68 -0.09
CA ALA A 22 12.21 -1.56 -1.15
C ALA A 22 10.74 -1.96 -0.98
N ASN A 23 10.01 -1.51 0.06
CA ASN A 23 8.63 -1.90 0.32
C ASN A 23 8.40 -3.42 0.21
N HIS A 24 9.29 -4.21 0.81
CA HIS A 24 9.28 -5.68 0.74
C HIS A 24 9.49 -6.28 -0.67
N ASN A 25 9.99 -5.50 -1.63
CA ASN A 25 10.47 -5.99 -2.93
C ASN A 25 11.86 -6.63 -2.78
N GLN A 26 11.89 -7.96 -2.81
CA GLN A 26 13.10 -8.76 -2.58
C GLN A 26 14.18 -8.49 -3.63
N GLY A 27 13.83 -8.42 -4.91
CA GLY A 27 14.79 -8.18 -5.99
C GLY A 27 15.40 -6.79 -5.94
N LEU A 28 14.62 -5.77 -5.59
CA LEU A 28 15.12 -4.41 -5.42
C LEU A 28 16.07 -4.32 -4.23
N ALA A 29 15.69 -4.84 -3.06
CA ALA A 29 16.55 -4.88 -1.87
C ALA A 29 17.88 -5.61 -2.13
N TYR A 30 17.84 -6.70 -2.89
CA TYR A 30 19.02 -7.48 -3.28
C TYR A 30 19.98 -6.67 -4.16
N ARG A 31 19.46 -5.89 -5.11
CA ARG A 31 20.27 -4.98 -5.93
C ARG A 31 20.87 -3.84 -5.12
N MET A 32 20.08 -3.23 -4.23
CA MET A 32 20.53 -2.12 -3.37
C MET A 32 21.64 -2.55 -2.40
N ALA A 33 21.55 -3.79 -1.89
CA ALA A 33 22.61 -4.40 -1.07
C ALA A 33 23.88 -4.78 -1.86
N GLY A 34 23.99 -4.37 -3.12
CA GLY A 34 25.17 -4.55 -3.97
C GLY A 34 25.39 -5.98 -4.44
N TYR A 35 24.38 -6.84 -4.44
CA TYR A 35 24.48 -8.17 -5.07
C TYR A 35 24.37 -8.08 -6.59
N CYS A 36 24.72 -9.17 -7.28
CA CYS A 36 24.61 -9.28 -8.73
C CYS A 36 23.16 -9.03 -9.20
N HIS A 37 23.02 -8.26 -10.27
CA HIS A 37 21.73 -7.92 -10.87
C HIS A 37 21.07 -9.10 -11.60
N LEU A 38 21.89 -10.01 -12.15
CA LEU A 38 21.39 -11.19 -12.86
C LEU A 38 20.73 -12.16 -11.89
N GLY A 39 19.46 -12.49 -12.16
CA GLY A 39 18.70 -13.41 -11.32
C GLY A 39 18.35 -12.86 -9.93
N ALA A 40 18.35 -11.54 -9.73
CA ALA A 40 18.12 -10.90 -8.44
C ALA A 40 16.88 -11.46 -7.72
N ASP A 41 15.74 -11.62 -8.41
CA ASP A 41 14.51 -12.12 -7.78
C ASP A 41 14.64 -13.56 -7.27
N ALA A 42 15.23 -14.45 -8.08
CA ALA A 42 15.43 -15.85 -7.70
C ALA A 42 16.42 -15.99 -6.53
N HIS A 43 17.51 -15.23 -6.57
CA HIS A 43 18.52 -15.23 -5.50
C HIS A 43 18.00 -14.58 -4.22
N ALA A 44 17.27 -13.47 -4.32
CA ALA A 44 16.65 -12.80 -3.18
C ALA A 44 15.59 -13.68 -2.52
N SER A 45 14.76 -14.37 -3.31
CA SER A 45 13.78 -15.31 -2.78
C SER A 45 14.44 -16.45 -1.99
N ARG A 46 15.56 -16.99 -2.50
CA ARG A 46 16.36 -17.97 -1.76
C ARG A 46 16.98 -17.38 -0.49
N LEU A 47 17.39 -16.12 -0.52
CA LEU A 47 18.00 -15.43 0.63
C LEU A 47 16.99 -15.25 1.77
N VAL A 48 15.78 -14.77 1.46
CA VAL A 48 14.70 -14.56 2.45
C VAL A 48 14.24 -15.87 3.11
N ARG A 49 14.34 -17.00 2.41
CA ARG A 49 14.00 -18.32 2.96
C ARG A 49 15.01 -18.84 3.99
N LYS A 50 16.21 -18.25 4.08
CA LYS A 50 17.19 -18.65 5.10
C LYS A 50 16.71 -18.21 6.48
N GLY A 51 16.73 -19.14 7.44
CA GLY A 51 16.26 -18.88 8.81
C GLY A 51 16.87 -17.63 9.45
N SER A 52 18.20 -17.46 9.33
CA SER A 52 18.90 -16.30 9.88
C SER A 52 18.46 -14.95 9.27
N ILE A 53 18.16 -14.93 7.98
CA ILE A 53 17.67 -13.72 7.29
C ILE A 53 16.23 -13.43 7.71
N LYS A 54 15.40 -14.47 7.82
CA LYS A 54 14.01 -14.33 8.28
C LYS A 54 13.95 -13.77 9.70
N GLU A 55 14.79 -14.27 10.59
CA GLU A 55 14.93 -13.76 11.96
C GLU A 55 15.40 -12.30 11.98
N ALA A 56 16.40 -11.95 11.16
CA ALA A 56 16.89 -10.58 11.06
C ALA A 56 15.82 -9.60 10.52
N ILE A 57 15.06 -9.99 9.50
CA ILE A 57 13.92 -9.21 8.98
C ILE A 57 12.89 -9.00 10.09
N PHE A 58 12.52 -10.06 10.81
CA PHE A 58 11.54 -9.95 11.88
C PHE A 58 12.01 -9.01 13.00
N LYS A 59 13.29 -9.10 13.39
CA LYS A 59 13.89 -8.20 14.38
C LYS A 59 13.86 -6.76 13.90
N LYS A 60 14.31 -6.49 12.67
CA LYS A 60 14.32 -5.13 12.10
C LYS A 60 12.91 -4.55 12.00
N GLN A 61 11.92 -5.35 11.58
CA GLN A 61 10.52 -4.92 11.56
C GLN A 61 9.95 -4.64 12.95
N ALA A 62 10.40 -5.37 13.98
CA ALA A 62 10.02 -5.09 15.36
C ALA A 62 10.67 -3.80 15.87
N GLU A 63 11.94 -3.55 15.54
CA GLU A 63 12.66 -2.31 15.84
C GLU A 63 11.97 -1.11 15.18
N LEU A 64 11.69 -1.17 13.87
CA LEU A 64 10.99 -0.10 13.15
C LEU A 64 9.59 0.17 13.70
N ARG A 65 8.88 -0.87 14.17
CA ARG A 65 7.58 -0.72 14.85
C ARG A 65 7.71 -0.06 16.22
N ALA A 66 8.77 -0.37 16.96
CA ALA A 66 9.04 0.27 18.24
C ALA A 66 9.44 1.74 18.05
N GLU A 67 10.26 2.03 17.03
CA GLU A 67 10.69 3.39 16.68
C GLU A 67 9.56 4.28 16.18
N SER A 68 8.68 3.76 15.32
CA SER A 68 7.57 4.54 14.80
C SER A 68 6.52 4.85 15.86
N GLY A 69 6.46 4.05 16.94
CA GLY A 69 5.42 4.13 17.97
C GLY A 69 4.00 3.97 17.43
N PHE A 70 3.85 3.57 16.16
CA PHE A 70 2.58 3.50 15.46
C PHE A 70 1.98 2.11 15.65
N THR A 71 1.00 2.04 16.53
CA THR A 71 0.39 0.80 16.98
C THR A 71 -0.91 0.50 16.24
N VAL A 72 -1.42 -0.73 16.42
CA VAL A 72 -2.77 -1.10 15.96
C VAL A 72 -3.83 -0.17 16.55
N GLU A 73 -3.63 0.26 17.80
CA GLU A 73 -4.53 1.20 18.48
C GLU A 73 -4.56 2.57 17.79
N ASP A 74 -3.42 3.03 17.26
CA ASP A 74 -3.35 4.29 16.52
C ASP A 74 -4.09 4.21 15.19
N VAL A 75 -4.00 3.06 14.51
CA VAL A 75 -4.77 2.79 13.28
C VAL A 75 -6.28 2.75 13.59
N HIS A 76 -6.68 2.13 14.70
CA HIS A 76 -8.07 2.12 15.14
C HIS A 76 -8.58 3.55 15.37
N LYS A 77 -7.89 4.35 16.18
CA LYS A 77 -8.23 5.76 16.43
C LYS A 77 -8.31 6.58 15.14
N LEU A 78 -7.46 6.29 14.16
CA LEU A 78 -7.50 6.94 12.86
C LEU A 78 -8.79 6.61 12.10
N TYR A 79 -9.21 5.35 12.08
CA TYR A 79 -10.47 4.94 11.47
C TYR A 79 -11.69 5.50 12.19
N GLU A 80 -11.69 5.54 13.54
CA GLU A 80 -12.78 6.18 14.29
C GLU A 80 -12.91 7.67 13.94
N ARG A 81 -11.80 8.41 13.88
CA ARG A 81 -11.83 9.82 13.46
C ARG A 81 -12.35 9.98 12.03
N ALA A 82 -11.98 9.08 11.12
CA ALA A 82 -12.47 9.08 9.75
C ALA A 82 -13.98 8.79 9.70
N TYR A 83 -14.46 7.86 10.52
CA TYR A 83 -15.88 7.53 10.65
C TYR A 83 -16.67 8.75 11.16
N ASN A 84 -16.25 9.36 12.27
CA ASN A 84 -16.93 10.52 12.86
C ASN A 84 -17.01 11.68 11.86
N LYS A 85 -15.91 11.95 11.14
CA LYS A 85 -15.89 12.99 10.10
C LYS A 85 -16.78 12.67 8.89
N ALA A 86 -16.96 11.39 8.56
CA ALA A 86 -17.88 10.96 7.52
C ALA A 86 -19.33 11.06 7.98
N GLU A 87 -19.62 10.75 9.25
CA GLU A 87 -20.92 10.89 9.89
C GLU A 87 -21.37 12.36 9.91
N GLU A 88 -20.49 13.29 10.34
CA GLU A 88 -20.72 14.74 10.30
C GLU A 88 -21.14 15.24 8.90
N LYS A 89 -20.63 14.59 7.85
CA LYS A 89 -20.90 14.93 6.44
C LYS A 89 -21.99 14.06 5.79
N ALA A 90 -22.63 13.17 6.55
CA ALA A 90 -23.59 12.19 6.05
C ALA A 90 -23.06 11.33 4.87
N GLN A 91 -21.75 11.04 4.85
CA GLN A 91 -21.11 10.24 3.80
C GLN A 91 -21.10 8.75 4.17
N THR A 92 -22.25 8.10 4.03
CA THR A 92 -22.47 6.69 4.39
C THR A 92 -21.45 5.72 3.77
N GLY A 93 -21.05 5.92 2.52
CA GLY A 93 -20.02 5.08 1.87
C GLY A 93 -18.66 5.17 2.57
N SER A 94 -18.27 6.35 3.06
CA SER A 94 -17.02 6.54 3.81
C SER A 94 -17.11 5.96 5.23
N MET A 95 -18.29 6.05 5.86
CA MET A 95 -18.57 5.40 7.15
C MET A 95 -18.41 3.88 7.05
N VAL A 96 -19.01 3.26 6.03
CA VAL A 96 -18.86 1.82 5.76
C VAL A 96 -17.40 1.47 5.51
N GLY A 97 -16.67 2.27 4.71
CA GLY A 97 -15.25 2.05 4.47
C GLY A 97 -14.41 2.08 5.75
N ALA A 98 -14.66 3.03 6.65
CA ALA A 98 -13.97 3.11 7.94
C ALA A 98 -14.31 1.93 8.86
N ALA A 99 -15.59 1.54 8.97
CA ALA A 99 -16.02 0.40 9.76
C ALA A 99 -15.43 -0.93 9.25
N THR A 100 -15.40 -1.12 7.93
CA THR A 100 -14.74 -2.27 7.29
C THR A 100 -13.23 -2.27 7.57
N GLY A 101 -12.59 -1.10 7.55
CA GLY A 101 -11.19 -0.95 7.92
C GLY A 101 -10.90 -1.45 9.35
N ILE A 102 -11.74 -1.08 10.31
CA ILE A 102 -11.66 -1.56 11.70
C ILE A 102 -11.88 -3.08 11.76
N ALA A 103 -12.91 -3.61 11.08
CA ALA A 103 -13.17 -5.05 11.06
C ALA A 103 -11.99 -5.86 10.48
N ARG A 104 -11.33 -5.34 9.43
CA ARG A 104 -10.13 -5.95 8.85
C ARG A 104 -8.93 -5.88 9.78
N LEU A 105 -8.75 -4.77 10.50
CA LEU A 105 -7.67 -4.59 11.46
C LEU A 105 -7.68 -5.67 12.55
N TYR A 106 -8.87 -6.08 13.00
CA TYR A 106 -9.06 -7.14 13.99
C TYR A 106 -9.29 -8.53 13.38
N GLY A 107 -9.16 -8.68 12.06
CA GLY A 107 -9.29 -9.96 11.36
C GLY A 107 -10.70 -10.56 11.36
N MET A 108 -11.72 -9.72 11.51
CA MET A 108 -13.13 -10.10 11.42
C MET A 108 -13.61 -10.25 9.97
N ASP A 109 -12.95 -9.57 9.03
CA ASP A 109 -13.19 -9.67 7.58
C ASP A 109 -12.06 -10.45 6.91
N ARG A 110 -12.12 -11.79 6.99
CA ARG A 110 -11.07 -12.71 6.51
C ARG A 110 -11.09 -12.93 4.99
N ASP A 111 -12.18 -12.58 4.32
CA ASP A 111 -12.39 -12.86 2.89
C ASP A 111 -11.93 -11.72 1.98
N ALA A 112 -11.70 -10.52 2.52
CA ALA A 112 -11.26 -9.35 1.76
C ALA A 112 -9.83 -9.42 1.14
N GLY A 113 -9.10 -10.53 1.32
CA GLY A 113 -7.72 -10.66 0.85
C GLY A 113 -7.42 -11.86 -0.07
N THR A 114 -8.37 -12.78 -0.29
CA THR A 114 -8.05 -14.07 -0.95
C THR A 114 -8.50 -14.18 -2.40
N LYS A 115 -9.23 -13.21 -2.95
CA LYS A 115 -9.60 -13.21 -4.38
C LYS A 115 -9.50 -11.82 -4.98
N GLN A 116 -8.59 -11.71 -5.94
CA GLN A 116 -8.45 -10.68 -6.97
C GLN A 116 -9.70 -9.79 -7.19
N GLU A 117 -9.86 -8.72 -6.43
CA GLU A 117 -10.70 -7.60 -6.86
C GLU A 117 -9.87 -6.78 -7.86
N GLN A 118 -9.92 -7.16 -9.14
CA GLN A 118 -9.47 -6.28 -10.23
C GLN A 118 -10.58 -5.27 -10.49
N THR A 119 -10.39 -4.02 -10.05
CA THR A 119 -11.23 -2.91 -10.52
C THR A 119 -10.96 -2.69 -12.02
N ILE A 120 -11.84 -3.19 -12.88
CA ILE A 120 -11.81 -2.89 -14.31
C ILE A 120 -12.41 -1.49 -14.49
N ILE A 121 -11.55 -0.49 -14.74
CA ILE A 121 -12.00 0.84 -15.15
C ILE A 121 -12.36 0.79 -16.63
N ILE A 122 -13.65 0.68 -16.94
CA ILE A 122 -14.14 0.81 -18.32
C ILE A 122 -14.19 2.31 -18.66
N ILE A 123 -13.15 2.80 -19.34
CA ILE A 123 -13.15 4.15 -19.91
C ILE A 123 -13.95 4.09 -21.22
N GLY A 124 -15.23 4.45 -21.17
CA GLY A 124 -16.04 4.64 -22.37
C GLY A 124 -15.49 5.80 -23.22
N PRO A 125 -15.62 5.75 -24.56
CA PRO A 125 -15.21 6.85 -25.42
C PRO A 125 -15.97 8.12 -25.04
N LYS A 126 -15.22 9.21 -24.87
CA LYS A 126 -15.75 10.56 -24.63
C LYS A 126 -16.75 10.89 -25.74
N GLN A 127 -18.04 10.85 -25.44
CA GLN A 127 -19.05 11.32 -26.39
C GLN A 127 -18.76 12.78 -26.70
N ALA A 128 -18.48 13.07 -27.97
CA ALA A 128 -18.37 14.43 -28.44
C ALA A 128 -19.74 15.09 -28.25
N ILE A 129 -19.81 16.06 -27.34
CA ILE A 129 -20.99 16.91 -27.19
C ILE A 129 -21.13 17.64 -28.52
N ALA A 130 -22.13 17.27 -29.31
CA ALA A 130 -22.51 17.99 -30.51
C ALA A 130 -22.83 19.43 -30.09
N SER A 131 -22.02 20.37 -30.54
CA SER A 131 -22.25 21.80 -30.38
C SER A 131 -23.59 22.15 -30.98
N GLN A 132 -24.58 22.48 -30.15
CA GLN A 132 -25.80 23.11 -30.62
C GLN A 132 -25.44 24.48 -31.22
N PRO A 133 -25.98 24.84 -32.40
CA PRO A 133 -25.80 26.19 -32.93
C PRO A 133 -26.50 27.18 -32.01
N VAL A 134 -25.73 28.12 -31.48
CA VAL A 134 -26.23 29.26 -30.71
C VAL A 134 -27.10 30.10 -31.64
N ALA A 135 -28.38 30.22 -31.32
CA ALA A 135 -29.29 31.14 -32.01
C ALA A 135 -28.72 32.55 -31.84
N SER A 136 -28.29 33.15 -32.95
CA SER A 136 -27.84 34.53 -32.96
C SER A 136 -29.04 35.45 -32.80
N ASP A 137 -28.98 36.27 -31.75
CA ASP A 137 -29.74 37.49 -31.57
C ASP A 137 -29.73 38.32 -32.86
N LYS A 138 -30.92 38.59 -33.40
CA LYS A 138 -31.16 39.77 -34.23
C LYS A 138 -32.08 40.70 -33.45
N LEU A 139 -31.46 41.62 -32.71
CA LEU A 139 -32.07 42.88 -32.30
C LEU A 139 -31.67 43.97 -33.32
N LEU A 140 -32.71 44.61 -33.87
CA LEU A 140 -32.81 46.05 -34.19
C LEU A 140 -31.83 46.67 -35.21
N GLU A 141 -32.37 46.98 -36.41
CA GLU A 141 -32.33 48.28 -37.11
C GLU A 141 -33.61 48.27 -38.00
N GLY A 142 -34.48 49.26 -38.14
CA GLY A 142 -34.39 50.72 -38.03
C GLY A 142 -35.17 51.26 -39.24
N ASP A 143 -36.24 52.01 -38.97
CA ASP A 143 -37.10 52.84 -39.86
C ASP A 143 -37.88 52.21 -41.05
#